data_AF-A0A933K8I2-F1
#
_entry.id   AF-A0A933K8I2-F1
#
_cell.length_a   1.000
_cell.length_b   1.000
_cell.length_c   1.000
_cell.angle_alpha   90.00
_cell.angle_beta   90.00
_cell.angle_gamma   90.00
#
_symmetry.space_group_name_H-M   'P 1'
#
loop_
_entity.id
_entity.type
_entity.pdbx_description
1 polymer ?
#
loop_
_entity_poly.entity_id
_entity_poly.type
_entity_poly.pdbx_seq_one_letter_code
_entity_poly.pdbx_strand_id
1 'polypeptide(L)' 'MRTTIDINDELLRQAKRRATDEQVPLRDIIERALRALLGGNSKERSRYRLRWRAERGRLQPGVCLDDRDALFDLMDGRR' A
#
# COMPACT_ATOMS: atom_id res chain seq x y z
N MET A 1 29.87 5.40 1.41
CA MET A 1 30.54 6.69 1.09
C MET A 1 30.63 7.51 2.36
N ARG A 2 31.72 8.25 2.61
CA ARG A 2 31.81 9.18 3.74
C ARG A 2 31.47 10.58 3.24
N THR A 3 30.45 11.19 3.84
CA THR A 3 29.98 12.54 3.48
C THR A 3 30.03 13.41 4.72
N THR A 4 30.56 14.62 4.60
CA THR A 4 30.49 15.63 5.66
C THR A 4 29.32 16.56 5.33
N ILE A 5 28.43 16.78 6.29
CA ILE A 5 27.27 17.66 6.16
C ILE A 5 27.21 18.55 7.39
N ASP A 6 26.72 19.77 7.21
CA ASP A 6 26.39 20.68 8.29
C ASP A 6 24.96 20.37 8.78
N ILE A 7 24.79 20.22 10.10
CA ILE A 7 23.52 19.88 10.74
C ILE A 7 23.37 20.77 11.97
N ASN A 8 22.18 21.34 12.15
CA ASN A 8 21.83 22.06 13.36
C ASN A 8 22.12 21.24 14.63
N ASP A 9 22.78 21.85 15.62
CA ASP A 9 23.22 21.17 16.85
C ASP A 9 22.08 20.50 17.62
N GLU A 10 20.90 21.13 17.66
CA GLU A 10 19.75 20.58 18.39
C GLU A 10 19.22 19.33 17.68
N LEU A 11 19.17 19.34 16.35
CA LEU A 11 18.81 18.16 15.56
C LEU A 11 19.83 17.02 15.75
N LEU A 12 21.12 17.34 15.81
CA LEU A 12 22.18 16.36 16.07
C LEU A 12 22.05 15.74 17.46
N ARG A 13 21.71 16.53 18.49
CA ARG A 13 21.47 16.04 19.85
C ARG A 13 20.28 15.07 19.90
N GLN A 14 19.18 15.42 19.25
CA GLN A 14 17.99 14.57 19.17
C GLN A 14 18.28 13.25 18.44
N ALA A 15 19.00 13.32 17.32
CA ALA A 15 19.39 12.13 16.57
C ALA A 15 20.31 11.20 17.39
N LYS A 16 21.27 11.77 18.14
CA LYS A 16 22.14 10.99 19.04
C LYS A 16 21.35 10.32 20.16
N ARG A 17 20.43 11.04 20.79
CA ARG A 17 19.56 10.47 21.84
C ARG A 17 18.78 9.28 21.30
N ARG A 18 18.16 9.44 20.13
CA ARG A 18 17.42 8.35 19.48
C ARG A 18 18.31 7.15 19.11
N ALA A 19 19.53 7.40 18.67
CA ALA A 19 20.50 6.34 18.37
C ALA A 19 20.85 5.54 19.64
N THR A 20 21.03 6.21 20.78
CA THR A 20 21.26 5.57 22.08
C THR A 20 20.04 4.76 22.54
N ASP A 21 18.85 5.34 22.45
CA ASP A 21 17.60 4.69 22.87
C ASP A 21 17.32 3.42 22.04
N GLU A 22 17.60 3.46 20.74
CA GLU A 22 17.43 2.32 19.82
C GLU A 22 18.63 1.36 19.79
N GLN A 23 19.72 1.66 20.52
CA GLN A 23 20.99 0.90 20.52
C GLN A 23 21.58 0.69 19.11
N VAL A 24 21.43 1.68 18.23
CA VAL A 24 21.96 1.65 16.86
C VAL A 24 22.96 2.80 16.65
N PRO A 25 23.91 2.67 15.71
CA PRO A 25 24.80 3.78 15.39
C PRO A 25 24.04 4.95 14.76
N LEU A 26 24.49 6.19 15.01
CA LEU A 26 23.88 7.42 14.49
C LEU A 26 23.71 7.40 12.96
N ARG A 27 24.65 6.77 12.24
CA ARG A 27 24.58 6.63 10.78
C ARG A 27 23.28 5.94 10.33
N ASP A 28 22.80 4.95 11.09
CA ASP A 28 21.63 4.16 10.72
C ASP A 28 20.36 5.00 10.89
N ILE A 29 20.31 5.86 11.91
CA ILE A 29 19.23 6.85 12.08
C ILE A 29 19.20 7.82 10.90
N ILE A 30 20.36 8.36 10.51
CA ILE A 30 20.48 9.30 9.38
C ILE A 30 20.07 8.63 8.07
N GLU A 31 20.57 7.42 7.79
CA GLU A 31 20.23 6.68 6.57
C GLU A 31 18.75 6.32 6.50
N ARG A 32 18.13 5.91 7.62
CA ARG A 32 16.69 5.63 7.68
C ARG A 32 15.86 6.87 7.40
N ALA A 33 16.23 8.01 7.98
CA ALA A 33 15.55 9.28 7.72
C ALA A 33 15.68 9.69 6.25
N LEU A 34 16.88 9.59 5.66
CA LEU A 34 17.10 9.87 4.25
C LEU A 34 16.32 8.91 3.35
N ARG A 35 16.27 7.62 3.67
CA ARG A 35 15.50 6.63 2.91
C ARG A 35 14.00 6.88 3.00
N ALA A 36 13.49 7.28 4.16
CA ALA A 36 12.08 7.64 4.31
C ALA A 36 11.73 8.89 3.49
N LEU A 37 12.64 9.88 3.44
CA LEU A 37 12.46 11.10 2.65
C LEU A 37 12.56 10.85 1.14
N LEU A 38 13.61 10.14 0.71
CA LEU A 38 13.96 9.92 -0.70
C LEU A 38 13.22 8.74 -1.33
N GLY A 39 12.81 7.76 -0.53
CA GLY A 39 12.02 6.61 -0.99
C GLY A 39 10.66 7.02 -1.55
N GLY A 40 10.29 8.30 -1.38
CA GLY A 40 8.97 8.81 -1.61
C GLY A 40 8.02 8.20 -0.59
N ASN A 41 6.92 8.89 -0.31
CA ASN A 41 5.70 8.15 -0.08
C ASN A 41 5.60 7.25 -1.32
N SER A 42 5.88 5.96 -1.20
CA SER A 42 5.32 4.98 -2.11
C SER A 42 3.84 5.26 -2.00
N LYS A 43 3.34 6.18 -2.86
CA LYS A 43 2.01 6.80 -2.80
C LYS A 43 1.16 5.69 -2.28
N GLU A 44 0.66 5.80 -1.03
CA GLU A 44 -0.20 4.77 -0.43
C GLU A 44 -1.04 4.31 -1.58
N ARG A 45 -0.77 3.10 -2.11
CA ARG A 45 -1.31 2.71 -3.42
C ARG A 45 -2.78 2.84 -3.19
N SER A 46 -3.39 3.88 -3.77
CA SER A 46 -4.71 4.35 -3.35
C SER A 46 -5.54 3.11 -3.18
N ARG A 47 -6.01 2.81 -1.95
CA ARG A 47 -6.66 1.53 -1.64
C ARG A 47 -7.56 1.20 -2.81
N TYR A 48 -7.34 0.03 -3.42
CA TYR A 48 -8.08 -0.35 -4.61
C TYR A 48 -9.57 -0.21 -4.31
N ARG A 49 -10.22 0.71 -5.02
CA ARG A 49 -11.66 0.94 -4.89
C ARG A 49 -12.32 0.25 -6.08
N LEU A 50 -12.86 -0.94 -5.83
CA LEU A 50 -13.69 -1.63 -6.81
C LEU A 50 -14.84 -0.71 -7.22
N ARG A 51 -14.90 -0.36 -8.50
CA ARG A 51 -16.04 0.35 -9.09
C ARG A 51 -16.78 -0.64 -9.96
N TRP A 52 -17.93 -1.11 -9.48
CA TRP A 52 -18.81 -1.96 -10.27
C TRP A 52 -19.23 -1.24 -11.56
N ARG A 53 -19.11 -1.93 -12.68
CA ARG A 53 -19.74 -1.57 -13.95
C ARG A 53 -20.99 -2.43 -14.09
N ALA A 54 -22.10 -1.94 -13.54
CA ALA A 54 -23.38 -2.63 -13.64
C ALA A 54 -24.15 -2.08 -14.85
N GLU A 55 -24.71 -2.99 -15.64
CA GLU A 55 -25.67 -2.67 -16.70
C GLU A 55 -27.10 -2.85 -16.18
N ARG A 56 -28.06 -2.06 -16.68
CA ARG A 56 -29.48 -2.30 -16.36
C ARG A 56 -29.99 -3.49 -17.16
N GLY A 57 -30.03 -4.65 -16.52
CA GLY A 57 -30.63 -5.87 -17.04
C GLY A 57 -32.01 -6.15 -16.45
N ARG A 58 -32.72 -7.10 -17.06
CA ARG A 58 -33.89 -7.77 -16.49
C ARG A 58 -33.57 -9.24 -16.29
N LEU A 59 -34.14 -9.87 -15.27
CA LEU A 59 -34.00 -11.31 -15.07
C LEU A 59 -34.67 -12.04 -16.25
N GLN A 60 -33.94 -13.00 -16.83
CA GLN A 60 -34.50 -13.84 -17.88
C GLN A 60 -35.47 -14.86 -17.25
N PRO A 61 -36.62 -15.16 -17.91
CA PRO A 61 -37.56 -16.16 -17.41
C PRO A 61 -36.87 -17.52 -17.19
N GLY A 62 -37.13 -18.16 -16.04
CA GLY A 62 -36.57 -19.47 -15.71
C GLY A 62 -35.13 -19.45 -15.18
N VAL A 63 -34.48 -18.28 -15.06
CA VAL A 63 -33.16 -18.16 -14.44
C VAL A 63 -33.31 -17.98 -12.92
N CYS A 64 -32.74 -18.91 -12.16
CA CYS A 64 -32.59 -18.80 -10.71
C CYS A 64 -31.21 -18.20 -10.39
N LEU A 65 -31.16 -17.01 -9.79
CA LEU A 65 -29.88 -16.37 -9.42
C LEU A 65 -29.27 -16.94 -8.14
N ASP A 66 -30.07 -17.63 -7.32
CA ASP A 66 -29.64 -18.25 -6.08
C ASP A 66 -28.96 -19.62 -6.31
N ASP A 67 -29.16 -20.20 -7.50
CA ASP A 67 -28.47 -21.41 -7.94
C ASP A 67 -27.27 -21.04 -8.81
N ARG A 68 -26.09 -21.11 -8.18
CA ARG A 68 -24.83 -20.77 -8.82
C ARG A 68 -24.58 -21.63 -10.05
N ASP A 69 -24.73 -22.95 -9.93
CA ASP A 69 -24.28 -23.88 -10.96
C ASP A 69 -25.22 -23.83 -12.17
N ALA A 70 -26.54 -23.77 -11.95
CA ALA A 70 -27.52 -23.58 -13.02
C ALA A 70 -27.33 -22.25 -13.77
N LEU A 71 -26.96 -21.17 -13.07
CA LEU A 71 -26.68 -19.88 -13.69
C LEU A 71 -25.42 -19.95 -14.57
N PHE A 72 -24.33 -20.57 -14.09
CA PHE A 72 -23.09 -20.67 -14.86
C PHE A 72 -23.21 -21.59 -16.07
N ASP A 73 -23.95 -22.70 -15.98
CA ASP A 73 -24.19 -23.57 -17.14
C ASP A 73 -24.94 -22.82 -18.26
N LEU A 74 -25.94 -22.00 -17.88
CA LEU A 74 -26.66 -21.14 -18.81
C LEU A 74 -25.78 -20.03 -19.41
N MET A 75 -24.89 -19.43 -18.62
CA MET A 75 -23.97 -18.37 -19.09
C MET A 75 -22.84 -18.91 -19.98
N ASP A 76 -22.31 -20.10 -19.68
CA ASP A 76 -21.23 -20.74 -20.43
C ASP A 76 -21.75 -21.57 -21.63
N GLY A 77 -23.07 -21.67 -21.81
CA GLY A 77 -23.69 -22.42 -22.91
C GLY A 77 -23.48 -23.92 -22.82
N ARG A 78 -23.19 -24.45 -21.63
CA ARG A 78 -23.05 -25.89 -21.39
C ARG A 78 -24.44 -26.47 -21.18
N ARG A 79 -24.87 -27.34 -22.10
CA ARG A 79 -26.14 -28.05 -22.04
C ARG A 79 -25.90 -29.54 -21.92
#